data_AF-A0A527XHC1-F1
#
_entry.id   AF-A0A527XHC1-F1
#
_cell.length_a   1.000
_cell.length_b   1.000
_cell.length_c   1.000
_cell.angle_alpha   90.00
_cell.angle_beta   90.00
_cell.angle_gamma   90.00
#
_symmetry.space_group_name_H-M   'P 1'
#
loop_
_entity.id
_entity.type
_entity.pdbx_description
1 polymer ?
#
loop_
_entity_poly.entity_id
_entity_poly.type
_entity_poly.pdbx_seq_one_letter_code
_entity_poly.pdbx_strand_id
1 'polypeptide(L)' 'IRSLYMESLQLVERLHRRLLDVIKDEFDRNGRSDINAIQALLLFNIGNSELTAGELRSRGYYLGSNVSYNLKKLV' A
#
# COMPACT_ATOMS: atom_id res chain seq x y z
N ILE A 1 -11.41 18.05 21.28
CA ILE A 1 -11.22 16.65 20.81
C ILE A 1 -11.53 16.49 19.31
N ARG A 2 -12.73 16.86 18.80
CA ARG A 2 -13.08 16.70 17.37
C ARG A 2 -12.08 17.33 16.38
N SER A 3 -11.59 18.55 16.64
CA SER A 3 -10.61 19.22 15.76
C SER A 3 -9.27 18.45 15.71
N LEU A 4 -8.71 18.08 16.88
CA LEU A 4 -7.50 17.27 16.96
C LEU A 4 -7.67 15.91 16.28
N TYR A 5 -8.84 15.29 16.38
CA TYR A 5 -9.14 14.04 15.67
C TYR A 5 -9.08 14.21 14.14
N MET A 6 -9.70 15.26 13.61
CA MET A 6 -9.68 15.54 12.16
C MET A 6 -8.27 15.88 11.67
N GLU A 7 -7.50 16.62 12.46
CA GLU A 7 -6.09 16.91 12.17
C GLU A 7 -5.26 15.62 12.11
N SER A 8 -5.41 14.73 13.09
CA SER A 8 -4.74 13.42 13.09
C SER A 8 -5.10 12.58 11.86
N LEU A 9 -6.38 12.54 11.45
CA LEU A 9 -6.79 11.84 10.23
C LEU A 9 -6.10 12.42 8.99
N GLN A 10 -6.08 13.75 8.86
CA GLN A 10 -5.41 14.42 7.74
C GLN A 10 -3.90 14.13 7.71
N LEU A 11 -3.24 14.08 8.87
CA LEU A 11 -1.82 13.75 8.97
C LEU A 11 -1.56 12.30 8.54
N VAL A 12 -2.38 11.35 8.97
CA VAL A 12 -2.26 9.93 8.57
C VAL A 12 -2.45 9.77 7.06
N GLU A 13 -3.47 10.38 6.48
CA GLU A 13 -3.70 10.33 5.03
C GLU A 13 -2.55 10.95 4.22
N ARG A 14 -2.01 12.08 4.69
CA ARG A 14 -0.86 12.74 4.05
C ARG A 14 0.38 11.88 4.13
N LEU A 15 0.65 11.28 5.29
CA LEU A 15 1.79 10.38 5.48
C LEU A 15 1.71 9.18 4.53
N HIS A 16 0.53 8.58 4.40
CA HIS A 16 0.33 7.46 3.49
C HIS A 16 0.61 7.83 2.03
N ARG A 17 0.13 8.99 1.55
CA ARG A 17 0.44 9.47 0.19
C ARG A 17 1.93 9.73 0.01
N ARG A 18 2.60 10.35 1.00
CA ARG A 18 4.05 10.60 0.94
C ARG A 18 4.88 9.34 0.90
N LEU A 19 4.47 8.29 1.60
CA LEU A 19 5.11 6.98 1.50
C LEU A 19 5.01 6.42 0.08
N LEU A 20 3.82 6.47 -0.53
CA LEU A 20 3.63 6.00 -1.91
C LEU A 20 4.45 6.81 -2.93
N ASP A 21 4.52 8.14 -2.74
CA ASP A 21 5.36 9.03 -3.57
C ASP A 21 6.84 8.61 -3.51
N VAL A 22 7.37 8.39 -2.30
CA VAL A 22 8.78 7.96 -2.13
C VAL A 22 9.07 6.63 -2.81
N ILE A 23 8.18 5.64 -2.66
CA ILE A 23 8.35 4.33 -3.30
C ILE A 23 8.31 4.47 -4.82
N LYS A 24 7.38 5.28 -5.34
CA LYS A 24 7.28 5.55 -6.78
C LYS A 24 8.53 6.25 -7.30
N ASP A 25 9.04 7.26 -6.59
CA ASP A 25 10.24 7.99 -6.99
C ASP A 25 11.47 7.05 -7.05
N GLU A 26 11.60 6.10 -6.13
CA GLU A 26 12.64 5.07 -6.21
C GLU A 26 12.50 4.18 -7.43
N PHE A 27 11.28 3.77 -7.78
CA PHE A 27 11.04 2.97 -8.97
C PHE A 27 11.37 3.72 -10.25
N ASP A 28 10.92 4.97 -10.34
CA ASP A 28 11.22 5.85 -11.48
C ASP A 28 12.73 6.07 -11.62
N ARG A 29 13.46 6.28 -10.52
CA ARG A 29 14.94 6.39 -10.52
C ARG A 29 15.65 5.13 -11.01
N ASN A 30 15.12 3.96 -10.67
CA ASN A 30 15.69 2.67 -11.06
C ASN A 30 15.17 2.16 -12.41
N GLY A 31 14.33 2.93 -13.11
CA GLY A 31 13.70 2.52 -14.37
C GLY A 31 12.79 1.29 -14.22
N ARG A 32 12.25 1.07 -13.01
CA ARG A 32 11.43 -0.10 -12.67
C ARG A 32 9.94 0.24 -12.86
N SER A 33 9.25 -0.51 -13.71
CA SER A 33 7.83 -0.28 -14.02
C SER A 33 6.96 -1.55 -14.00
N ASP A 34 7.52 -2.66 -13.54
CA ASP A 34 6.86 -3.97 -13.42
C ASP A 34 5.81 -3.99 -12.31
N ILE A 35 6.03 -3.22 -11.25
CA ILE A 35 5.12 -3.09 -10.10
C ILE A 35 4.93 -1.62 -9.70
N ASN A 36 3.75 -1.27 -9.18
CA ASN A 36 3.50 0.06 -8.63
C ASN A 36 3.75 0.13 -7.10
N ALA A 37 3.76 1.34 -6.54
CA ALA A 37 4.04 1.56 -5.12
C ALA A 37 3.07 0.81 -4.16
N ILE A 38 1.80 0.68 -4.54
CA ILE A 38 0.80 -0.07 -3.74
C ILE A 38 1.14 -1.56 -3.73
N GLN A 39 1.50 -2.12 -4.89
CA GLN A 39 1.91 -3.52 -5.02
C GLN A 39 3.20 -3.81 -4.25
N ALA A 40 4.16 -2.88 -4.27
CA ALA A 40 5.39 -3.01 -3.50
C ALA A 40 5.13 -3.03 -1.98
N LEU A 41 4.27 -2.13 -1.49
CA LEU A 41 3.86 -2.11 -0.10
C LEU A 41 3.10 -3.39 0.30
N LEU A 42 2.29 -3.92 -0.61
CA LEU A 42 1.57 -5.17 -0.40
C LEU A 42 2.54 -6.36 -0.27
N LEU A 43 3.52 -6.47 -1.18
CA LEU A 43 4.57 -7.49 -1.12
C LEU A 43 5.40 -7.37 0.17
N PHE A 44 5.72 -6.15 0.60
CA PHE A 44 6.41 -5.92 1.87
C PHE A 44 5.60 -6.43 3.08
N ASN A 45 4.30 -6.15 3.12
CA ASN A 45 3.41 -6.59 4.22
C ASN A 45 3.18 -8.11 4.22
N ILE A 46 3.21 -8.76 3.06
CA ILE A 46 3.20 -10.23 2.95
C ILE A 46 4.51 -10.80 3.47
N GLY A 47 5.64 -10.22 3.04
CA GLY A 47 6.97 -10.71 3.36
C GLY A 47 7.14 -12.17 2.96
N ASN A 48 7.49 -13.03 3.92
CA ASN A 48 7.61 -14.48 3.72
C ASN A 48 6.36 -15.27 4.14
N SER A 49 5.27 -14.57 4.49
CA SER A 49 4.03 -15.23 4.91
C SER A 49 3.21 -15.64 3.69
N GLU A 50 2.56 -16.81 3.77
CA GLU A 50 1.53 -17.16 2.80
C GLU A 50 0.19 -16.64 3.32
N LEU A 51 -0.32 -15.59 2.68
CA LEU A 51 -1.57 -14.93 3.07
C LEU A 51 -2.57 -14.96 1.93
N THR A 52 -3.80 -15.29 2.25
CA THR A 52 -4.92 -15.16 1.32
C THR A 52 -5.27 -13.69 1.10
N ALA A 53 -5.90 -13.39 -0.05
CA ALA A 53 -6.49 -12.08 -0.33
C ALA A 53 -7.44 -11.59 0.77
N GLY A 54 -8.17 -12.52 1.41
CA GLY A 54 -9.06 -12.22 2.54
C GLY A 54 -8.32 -11.75 3.78
N GLU A 55 -7.19 -12.39 4.10
CA GLU A 55 -6.35 -12.03 5.26
C GLU A 55 -5.63 -10.70 5.06
N LEU A 56 -5.20 -10.40 3.83
CA LEU A 56 -4.60 -9.10 3.50
C LEU A 56 -5.58 -7.94 3.75
N ARG A 57 -6.86 -8.15 3.44
CA ARG A 57 -7.91 -7.17 3.71
C ARG A 57 -8.22 -7.07 5.20
N SER A 58 -8.41 -8.20 5.89
CA SER A 58 -8.82 -8.20 7.30
C SER A 58 -7.73 -7.63 8.23
N ARG A 59 -6.45 -7.78 7.86
CA ARG A 59 -5.32 -7.20 8.60
C ARG A 59 -5.05 -5.73 8.27
N GLY A 60 -5.81 -5.13 7.34
CA GLY A 60 -5.64 -3.73 6.94
C GLY A 60 -4.43 -3.47 6.04
N TYR A 61 -3.74 -4.50 5.56
CA TYR A 61 -2.61 -4.38 4.63
C TYR A 61 -3.04 -3.95 3.23
N TYR A 62 -4.32 -4.13 2.89
CA TYR A 62 -4.91 -3.64 1.66
C TYR A 62 -6.38 -3.28 1.87
N LEU A 63 -6.72 -2.00 1.68
CA LEU A 63 -8.08 -1.49 1.88
C LEU A 63 -8.90 -1.37 0.58
N GLY A 64 -8.30 -1.61 -0.58
CA GLY A 64 -9.02 -1.58 -1.85
C GLY A 64 -9.91 -2.81 -2.05
N SER A 65 -10.99 -2.66 -2.82
CA SER A 65 -11.85 -3.79 -3.22
C SER A 65 -11.16 -4.78 -4.17
N ASN A 66 -10.11 -4.33 -4.86
CA ASN A 66 -9.52 -5.04 -6.00
C ASN A 66 -8.20 -5.75 -5.65
N VAL A 67 -8.06 -6.27 -4.42
CA VAL A 67 -6.82 -6.94 -3.96
C VAL A 67 -6.40 -8.08 -4.89
N SER A 68 -7.35 -8.92 -5.30
CA SER A 68 -7.10 -10.07 -6.18
C SER A 68 -6.62 -9.66 -7.57
N TYR A 69 -7.07 -8.51 -8.08
CA TYR A 69 -6.61 -7.99 -9.37
C TYR A 69 -5.17 -7.47 -9.31
N ASN A 70 -4.81 -6.76 -8.23
CA ASN A 70 -3.44 -6.30 -8.03
C ASN A 70 -2.46 -7.45 -7.80
N LEU A 71 -2.88 -8.50 -7.09
CA LEU A 71 -2.07 -9.71 -6.89
C LEU A 71 -1.89 -10.49 -8.20
N LYS A 72 -2.95 -10.67 -9.00
CA LYS A 72 -2.86 -11.38 -10.29
C LYS A 72 -1.88 -10.74 -11.28
N LYS A 73 -1.62 -9.44 -11.19
CA LYS A 73 -0.62 -8.76 -12.03
C LYS A 73 0.83 -9.02 -11.60
N LEU A 74 1.03 -9.65 -10.44
CA LEU A 74 2.36 -9.98 -9.90
C LEU A 74 2.78 -11.42 -10.21
N VAL A 75 1.92 -12.20 -10.88
CA VAL A 75 2.14 -13.62 -11.23
C VAL A 75 2.13 -13.80 -12.74
#